data_AF-A0A0G1WJG9-F1
#
_entry.id   AF-A0A0G1WJG9-F1
#
_cell.length_a   1.000
_cell.length_b   1.000
_cell.length_c   1.000
_cell.angle_alpha   90.00
_cell.angle_beta   90.00
_cell.angle_gamma   90.00
#
_symmetry.space_group_name_H-M   'P 1'
#
loop_
_entity.id
_entity.type
_entity.pdbx_description
1 polymer ?
#
loop_
_entity_poly.entity_id
_entity_poly.type
_entity_poly.pdbx_seq_one_letter_code
_entity_poly.pdbx_strand_id
1 'polypeptide(L)'
;MREKPRFRIGAGGIGQEVIDLTDTGPVPQKSSEELRELRSKEEFFPDAQERFENTLEEHGYEPVRELENGYQYPTLDEWVALKIERGEGWARAYPTFIRGKETGEMYFAKVRIKPKERQIGRGFAGEADVLDNMKGLPAPRLIEYIPEDEHGKRLEMLVLEAIKFSEGSVLMPQEWTPATAQNAVRTMKEMEKTSPDALPEHFFEEPSETFTSLLERTRYAQNNPSMQTVLEAVARQYEEYKQQVFVHGDMWPKNVIVGLDNETIVVGDLCE
;
A
#
# COMPACT_ATOMS: atom_id res chain seq x y z
N MET A 1 11.53 -5.95 30.78
CA MET A 1 11.06 -4.73 30.10
C MET A 1 11.48 -4.87 28.65
N ARG A 2 10.55 -4.77 27.69
CA ARG A 2 10.78 -5.11 26.28
C ARG A 2 11.32 -3.88 25.54
N GLU A 3 12.51 -3.98 24.98
CA GLU A 3 13.14 -2.90 24.22
C GLU A 3 12.75 -2.99 22.74
N LYS A 4 11.74 -2.19 22.37
CA LYS A 4 11.39 -1.75 21.00
C LYS A 4 10.73 -2.78 20.06
N PRO A 5 9.39 -2.71 19.86
CA PRO A 5 8.77 -3.34 18.70
C PRO A 5 9.29 -2.68 17.41
N ARG A 6 9.64 -3.50 16.42
CA ARG A 6 9.90 -3.02 15.04
C ARG A 6 8.56 -2.66 14.41
N PHE A 7 8.23 -1.37 14.45
CA PHE A 7 7.17 -0.82 13.63
C PHE A 7 7.67 -0.81 12.20
N ARG A 8 6.93 -1.43 11.28
CA ARG A 8 7.10 -1.20 9.84
C ARG A 8 5.80 -0.58 9.34
N ILE A 9 5.91 0.57 8.70
CA ILE A 9 4.79 1.22 8.02
C ILE A 9 4.66 0.48 6.70
N GLY A 10 3.59 -0.31 6.56
CA GLY A 10 3.26 -0.96 5.31
C GLY A 10 3.00 0.08 4.22
N ALA A 11 3.32 -0.27 2.98
CA ALA A 11 3.02 0.56 1.83
C ALA A 11 1.50 0.83 1.76
N GLY A 12 1.12 2.08 1.46
CA GLY A 12 -0.27 2.55 1.60
C GLY A 12 -1.28 1.66 0.86
N GLY A 13 -2.33 1.25 1.58
CA GLY A 13 -3.43 0.42 1.07
C GLY A 13 -3.27 -1.08 1.32
N ILE A 14 -2.03 -1.57 1.54
CA ILE A 14 -1.75 -3.02 1.60
C ILE A 14 -2.51 -3.71 2.73
N GLY A 15 -2.50 -3.19 3.95
CA GLY A 15 -3.18 -3.91 5.03
C GLY A 15 -4.67 -3.58 5.17
N GLN A 16 -5.24 -2.61 4.43
CA GLN A 16 -6.70 -2.57 4.24
C GLN A 16 -7.12 -3.81 3.45
N GLU A 17 -6.38 -4.08 2.39
CA GLU A 17 -6.73 -5.14 1.45
C GLU A 17 -6.45 -6.53 2.04
N VAL A 18 -5.42 -6.69 2.88
CA VAL A 18 -5.20 -7.92 3.68
C VAL A 18 -6.30 -8.13 4.74
N ILE A 19 -6.79 -7.08 5.40
CA ILE A 19 -7.93 -7.19 6.33
C ILE A 19 -9.20 -7.57 5.57
N ASP A 20 -9.46 -6.92 4.42
CA ASP A 20 -10.62 -7.20 3.57
C ASP A 20 -10.65 -8.64 3.04
N LEU A 21 -9.46 -9.23 2.85
CA LEU A 21 -9.20 -10.62 2.41
C LEU A 21 -9.47 -11.66 3.51
N THR A 22 -9.33 -11.32 4.79
CA THR A 22 -9.69 -12.22 5.90
C THR A 22 -11.21 -12.30 6.14
N ASP A 23 -11.97 -11.33 5.62
CA ASP A 23 -13.42 -11.21 5.76
C ASP A 23 -14.15 -11.49 4.42
N THR A 24 -13.48 -12.11 3.45
CA THR A 24 -14.09 -12.48 2.18
C THR A 24 -15.06 -13.63 2.36
N GLY A 25 -16.35 -13.30 2.32
CA GLY A 25 -17.39 -14.22 1.88
C GLY A 25 -17.08 -14.83 0.50
N PRO A 26 -17.96 -15.70 -0.03
CA PRO A 26 -17.68 -16.45 -1.25
C PRO A 26 -17.28 -15.54 -2.42
N VAL A 27 -16.22 -15.93 -3.14
CA VAL A 27 -15.80 -15.25 -4.37
C VAL A 27 -16.95 -15.30 -5.38
N PRO A 28 -17.34 -14.18 -5.98
CA PRO A 28 -18.48 -14.16 -6.88
C PRO A 28 -18.18 -14.94 -8.16
N GLN A 29 -19.02 -15.91 -8.49
CA GLN A 29 -18.93 -16.61 -9.78
C GLN A 29 -19.64 -15.80 -10.86
N LYS A 30 -18.92 -14.88 -11.50
CA LYS A 30 -19.37 -14.15 -12.70
C LYS A 30 -18.74 -14.76 -13.95
N SER A 31 -19.47 -14.74 -15.07
CA SER A 31 -18.91 -15.10 -16.36
C SER A 31 -17.88 -14.07 -16.84
N SER A 32 -16.98 -14.48 -17.75
CA SER A 32 -15.97 -13.58 -18.33
C SER A 32 -16.59 -12.36 -19.05
N GLU A 33 -17.79 -12.52 -19.62
CA GLU A 33 -18.50 -11.44 -20.31
C GLU A 33 -19.05 -10.40 -19.34
N GLU A 34 -19.68 -10.85 -18.24
CA GLU A 34 -20.16 -9.97 -17.16
C GLU A 34 -19.01 -9.20 -16.50
N LEU A 35 -17.87 -9.86 -16.26
CA LEU A 35 -16.69 -9.21 -15.71
C LEU A 35 -16.15 -8.13 -16.67
N ARG A 36 -16.12 -8.39 -17.97
CA ARG A 36 -15.65 -7.43 -18.96
C ARG A 36 -16.52 -6.19 -19.02
N GLU A 37 -17.84 -6.34 -18.95
CA GLU A 37 -18.77 -5.21 -18.94
C GLU A 37 -18.63 -4.38 -17.65
N LEU A 38 -18.52 -5.05 -16.50
CA LEU A 38 -18.32 -4.39 -15.21
C LEU A 38 -16.99 -3.63 -15.14
N ARG A 39 -15.90 -4.22 -15.65
CA ARG A 39 -14.59 -3.56 -15.74
C ARG A 39 -14.62 -2.30 -16.58
N SER A 40 -15.31 -2.35 -17.73
CA SER A 40 -15.44 -1.19 -18.62
C SER A 40 -16.16 -0.03 -17.93
N LYS A 41 -17.22 -0.32 -17.18
CA LYS A 41 -17.97 0.71 -16.41
C LYS A 41 -17.15 1.29 -15.27
N GLU A 42 -16.37 0.46 -14.60
CA GLU A 42 -15.55 0.83 -13.44
C GLU A 42 -14.10 1.16 -13.82
N GLU A 43 -13.77 1.27 -15.11
CA GLU A 43 -12.45 1.69 -15.62
C GLU A 43 -11.25 0.81 -15.19
N PHE A 44 -11.49 -0.47 -14.91
CA PHE A 44 -10.41 -1.44 -14.74
C PHE A 44 -9.86 -1.86 -16.11
N PHE A 45 -8.57 -2.26 -16.16
CA PHE A 45 -8.03 -2.84 -17.39
C PHE A 45 -8.82 -4.10 -17.78
N PRO A 46 -9.32 -4.22 -19.03
CA PRO A 46 -10.20 -5.33 -19.42
C PRO A 46 -9.47 -6.67 -19.41
N ASP A 47 -8.17 -6.66 -19.69
CA ASP A 47 -7.22 -7.76 -19.84
C ASP A 47 -6.20 -7.81 -18.67
N ALA A 48 -6.57 -7.29 -17.51
CA ALA A 48 -5.67 -7.15 -16.35
C ALA A 48 -5.01 -8.47 -15.92
N GLN A 49 -5.76 -9.58 -15.87
CA GLN A 49 -5.19 -10.90 -15.50
C GLN A 49 -4.10 -11.37 -16.48
N GLU A 50 -4.35 -11.27 -17.79
CA GLU A 50 -3.39 -11.67 -18.82
C GLU A 50 -2.13 -10.81 -18.75
N ARG A 51 -2.29 -9.48 -18.63
CA ARG A 51 -1.15 -8.56 -18.45
C ARG A 51 -0.36 -8.86 -17.17
N PHE A 52 -1.04 -9.20 -16.08
CA PHE A 52 -0.40 -9.56 -14.83
C PHE A 52 0.46 -10.82 -14.98
N GLU A 53 -0.09 -11.88 -15.57
CA GLU A 53 0.63 -13.14 -15.81
C GLU A 53 1.84 -12.94 -16.74
N ASN A 54 1.67 -12.19 -17.82
CA ASN A 54 2.78 -11.83 -18.73
C ASN A 54 3.87 -11.03 -18.00
N THR A 55 3.48 -10.06 -17.17
CA THR A 55 4.43 -9.25 -16.39
C THR A 55 5.24 -10.14 -15.44
N LEU A 56 4.59 -11.08 -14.74
CA LEU A 56 5.29 -12.01 -13.87
C LEU A 56 6.24 -12.92 -14.65
N GLU A 57 5.78 -13.47 -15.78
CA GLU A 57 6.59 -14.38 -16.59
C GLU A 57 7.88 -13.71 -17.09
N GLU A 58 7.77 -12.50 -17.63
CA GLU A 58 8.90 -11.71 -18.14
C GLU A 58 9.92 -11.35 -17.06
N HIS A 59 9.47 -11.15 -15.82
CA HIS A 59 10.31 -10.77 -14.68
C HIS A 59 10.71 -11.96 -13.79
N GLY A 60 10.47 -13.20 -14.23
CA GLY A 60 10.94 -14.40 -13.51
C GLY A 60 10.15 -14.74 -12.25
N TYR A 61 8.88 -14.33 -12.18
CA TYR A 61 7.97 -14.59 -11.06
C TYR A 61 6.82 -15.52 -11.44
N GLU A 62 6.20 -16.13 -10.44
CA GLU A 62 4.95 -16.88 -10.56
C GLU A 62 3.93 -16.45 -9.49
N PRO A 63 2.62 -16.48 -9.80
CA PRO A 63 1.59 -16.11 -8.84
C PRO A 63 1.43 -17.17 -7.75
N VAL A 64 1.19 -16.73 -6.51
CA VAL A 64 0.91 -17.64 -5.39
C VAL A 64 -0.59 -17.65 -5.12
N ARG A 65 -1.22 -18.82 -5.30
CA ARG A 65 -2.66 -19.03 -5.11
C ARG A 65 -3.03 -19.53 -3.72
N GLU A 66 -2.09 -20.18 -3.05
CA GLU A 66 -2.30 -20.72 -1.71
C GLU A 66 -1.09 -20.39 -0.83
N LEU A 67 -1.36 -19.80 0.33
CA LEU A 67 -0.35 -19.52 1.35
C LEU A 67 -0.19 -20.71 2.28
N GLU A 68 0.94 -20.77 3.01
CA GLU A 68 1.27 -21.89 3.90
C GLU A 68 0.22 -22.18 4.99
N ASN A 69 -0.58 -21.18 5.36
CA ASN A 69 -1.68 -21.32 6.31
C ASN A 69 -2.99 -21.85 5.69
N GLY A 70 -2.95 -22.29 4.42
CA GLY A 70 -4.10 -22.79 3.67
C GLY A 70 -5.02 -21.69 3.12
N TYR A 71 -4.63 -20.42 3.25
CA TYR A 71 -5.40 -19.31 2.71
C TYR A 71 -5.30 -19.28 1.18
N GLN A 72 -6.44 -19.23 0.50
CA GLN A 72 -6.54 -19.14 -0.95
C GLN A 72 -6.61 -17.67 -1.39
N TYR A 73 -5.62 -17.23 -2.15
CA TYR A 73 -5.55 -15.87 -2.66
C TYR A 73 -6.33 -15.74 -3.98
N PRO A 74 -7.22 -14.74 -4.13
CA PRO A 74 -7.97 -14.55 -5.37
C PRO A 74 -7.04 -14.20 -6.52
N THR A 75 -7.38 -14.60 -7.75
CA THR A 75 -6.83 -13.98 -8.97
C THR A 75 -7.08 -12.48 -8.97
N LEU A 76 -6.38 -11.76 -9.85
CA LEU A 76 -6.67 -10.36 -10.11
C LEU A 76 -8.13 -10.21 -10.59
N ASP A 77 -8.59 -11.11 -11.44
CA ASP A 77 -9.96 -11.10 -11.95
C ASP A 77 -11.03 -11.30 -10.85
N GLU A 78 -10.80 -12.26 -9.95
CA GLU A 78 -11.64 -12.51 -8.78
C GLU A 78 -11.60 -11.33 -7.79
N TRP A 79 -10.43 -10.70 -7.61
CA TRP A 79 -10.26 -9.51 -6.80
C TRP A 79 -11.05 -8.31 -7.32
N VAL A 80 -10.97 -8.05 -8.62
CA VAL A 80 -11.73 -6.97 -9.26
C VAL A 80 -13.23 -7.22 -9.13
N ALA A 81 -13.68 -8.46 -9.35
CA ALA A 81 -15.09 -8.83 -9.16
C ALA A 81 -15.58 -8.52 -7.74
N LEU A 82 -14.80 -8.93 -6.74
CA LEU A 82 -15.08 -8.70 -5.33
C LEU A 82 -15.17 -7.19 -5.01
N LYS A 83 -14.22 -6.39 -5.48
CA LYS A 83 -14.21 -4.94 -5.25
C LYS A 83 -15.42 -4.25 -5.86
N ILE A 84 -15.82 -4.63 -7.07
CA ILE A 84 -17.02 -4.08 -7.71
C ILE A 84 -18.28 -4.40 -6.90
N GLU A 85 -18.45 -5.65 -6.46
CA GLU A 85 -19.63 -6.06 -5.68
C GLU A 85 -19.75 -5.35 -4.32
N ARG A 86 -18.62 -4.99 -3.72
CA ARG A 86 -18.58 -4.22 -2.47
C ARG A 86 -18.81 -2.72 -2.66
N GLY A 87 -19.02 -2.25 -3.90
CA GLY A 87 -19.07 -0.81 -4.20
C GLY A 87 -17.69 -0.13 -4.07
N GLU A 88 -16.62 -0.93 -4.09
CA GLU A 88 -15.22 -0.52 -4.00
C GLU A 88 -14.59 -0.41 -5.40
N GLY A 89 -15.41 -0.07 -6.40
CA GLY A 89 -14.95 0.18 -7.77
C GLY A 89 -13.87 1.27 -7.86
N TRP A 90 -13.64 2.05 -6.81
CA TRP A 90 -12.54 3.02 -6.72
C TRP A 90 -11.16 2.39 -6.45
N ALA A 91 -11.05 1.09 -6.18
CA ALA A 91 -9.79 0.38 -5.97
C ALA A 91 -8.83 0.57 -7.17
N ARG A 92 -7.55 0.81 -6.88
CA ARG A 92 -6.51 1.11 -7.89
C ARG A 92 -5.38 0.09 -7.92
N ALA A 93 -5.30 -0.76 -6.90
CA ALA A 93 -4.25 -1.75 -6.74
C ALA A 93 -4.85 -3.15 -6.55
N TYR A 94 -4.09 -4.14 -7.01
CA TYR A 94 -4.23 -5.54 -6.65
C TYR A 94 -2.99 -5.93 -5.84
N PRO A 95 -3.14 -6.13 -4.52
CA PRO A 95 -2.09 -6.72 -3.70
C PRO A 95 -2.06 -8.22 -3.97
N THR A 96 -0.90 -8.85 -3.91
CA THR A 96 -0.78 -10.30 -4.04
C THR A 96 0.58 -10.82 -3.58
N PHE A 97 0.67 -12.12 -3.32
CA PHE A 97 1.95 -12.79 -3.11
C PHE A 97 2.42 -13.43 -4.42
N ILE A 98 3.73 -13.33 -4.67
CA ILE A 98 4.38 -13.93 -5.83
C ILE A 98 5.63 -14.69 -5.36
N ARG A 99 6.11 -15.60 -6.20
CA ARG A 99 7.33 -16.38 -5.92
C ARG A 99 8.34 -16.18 -7.04
N GLY A 100 9.62 -16.04 -6.69
CA GLY A 100 10.71 -16.07 -7.67
C GLY A 100 10.88 -17.48 -8.25
N LYS A 101 10.85 -17.63 -9.58
CA LYS A 101 10.96 -18.94 -10.26
C LYS A 101 12.30 -19.63 -9.98
N GLU A 102 13.38 -18.86 -9.91
CA GLU A 102 14.72 -19.39 -9.68
C GLU A 102 15.05 -19.54 -8.19
N THR A 103 14.65 -18.57 -7.37
CA THR A 103 15.01 -18.52 -5.95
C THR A 103 14.05 -19.30 -5.06
N GLY A 104 12.80 -19.49 -5.49
CA GLY A 104 11.71 -20.00 -4.66
C GLY A 104 11.29 -19.05 -3.54
N GLU A 105 11.87 -17.86 -3.46
CA GLU A 105 11.58 -16.87 -2.43
C GLU A 105 10.21 -16.23 -2.65
N MET A 106 9.54 -15.93 -1.54
CA MET A 106 8.25 -15.25 -1.51
C MET A 106 8.44 -13.74 -1.50
N TYR A 107 7.67 -13.05 -2.33
CA TYR A 107 7.61 -11.59 -2.38
C TYR A 107 6.16 -11.11 -2.31
N PHE A 108 6.00 -9.84 -1.98
CA PHE A 108 4.72 -9.17 -2.05
C PHE A 108 4.69 -8.24 -3.26
N ALA A 109 3.64 -8.34 -4.07
CA ALA A 109 3.44 -7.50 -5.23
C ALA A 109 2.25 -6.57 -5.04
N LYS A 110 2.44 -5.31 -5.38
CA LYS A 110 1.36 -4.32 -5.51
C LYS A 110 1.25 -3.98 -6.98
N VAL A 111 0.11 -4.30 -7.59
CA VAL A 111 -0.10 -4.23 -9.05
C VAL A 111 -1.11 -3.16 -9.38
N ARG A 112 -0.84 -2.28 -10.35
CA ARG A 112 -1.80 -1.29 -10.81
C ARG A 112 -2.86 -1.95 -11.69
N ILE A 113 -4.13 -1.70 -11.38
CA ILE A 113 -5.27 -2.30 -12.10
C ILE A 113 -6.15 -1.28 -12.84
N LYS A 114 -5.74 -0.01 -12.85
CA LYS A 114 -6.42 1.10 -13.53
C LYS A 114 -5.45 2.05 -14.24
N PRO A 115 -5.85 2.71 -15.34
CA PRO A 115 -5.01 3.67 -16.05
C PRO A 115 -4.50 4.84 -15.18
N LYS A 116 -3.30 5.35 -15.49
CA LYS A 116 -2.64 6.44 -14.75
C LYS A 116 -3.33 7.80 -14.86
N GLU A 117 -4.13 8.01 -15.91
CA GLU A 117 -4.74 9.29 -16.30
C GLU A 117 -5.58 9.98 -15.21
N ARG A 118 -5.97 9.26 -14.15
CA ARG A 118 -6.77 9.79 -13.01
C ARG A 118 -6.01 9.85 -11.68
N GLN A 119 -4.70 9.60 -11.70
CA GLN A 119 -3.89 9.69 -10.50
C GLN A 119 -3.36 11.11 -10.29
N ILE A 120 -3.50 11.60 -9.06
CA ILE A 120 -2.79 12.77 -8.57
C ILE A 120 -1.45 12.27 -8.02
N GLY A 121 -0.35 12.91 -8.42
CA GLY A 121 1.02 12.55 -8.02
C GLY A 121 1.64 11.40 -8.81
N ARG A 122 2.89 11.06 -8.48
CA ARG A 122 3.69 10.04 -9.20
C ARG A 122 3.26 8.58 -9.00
N GLY A 123 2.43 8.28 -8.01
CA GLY A 123 1.88 6.93 -7.77
C GLY A 123 2.95 5.90 -7.42
N PHE A 124 2.89 4.70 -8.01
CA PHE A 124 3.83 3.62 -7.72
C PHE A 124 5.28 4.01 -8.04
N ALA A 125 5.52 4.77 -9.12
CA ALA A 125 6.84 5.32 -9.41
C ALA A 125 7.38 6.21 -8.27
N GLY A 126 6.52 7.04 -7.67
CA GLY A 126 6.91 7.87 -6.52
C GLY A 126 7.17 7.03 -5.27
N GLU A 127 6.34 6.01 -5.03
CA GLU A 127 6.53 5.06 -3.94
C GLU A 127 7.84 4.27 -4.09
N ALA A 128 8.17 3.78 -5.30
CA ALA A 128 9.45 3.13 -5.59
C ALA A 128 10.64 4.04 -5.27
N ASP A 129 10.58 5.30 -5.71
CA ASP A 129 11.65 6.28 -5.54
C ASP A 129 11.89 6.59 -4.06
N VAL A 130 10.81 6.72 -3.25
CA VAL A 130 10.93 6.83 -1.78
C VAL A 130 11.60 5.60 -1.18
N LEU A 131 11.13 4.40 -1.53
CA LEU A 131 11.63 3.16 -0.93
C LEU A 131 13.10 2.88 -1.30
N ASP A 132 13.55 3.27 -2.50
CA ASP A 132 14.93 3.08 -2.91
C ASP A 132 15.88 4.12 -2.29
N ASN A 133 15.46 5.38 -2.19
CA ASN A 133 16.31 6.45 -1.63
C ASN A 133 16.32 6.45 -0.09
N MET A 134 15.24 6.02 0.55
CA MET A 134 15.06 6.18 2.01
C MET A 134 15.15 4.85 2.75
N LYS A 135 16.23 4.09 2.54
CA LYS A 135 16.46 2.74 3.12
C LYS A 135 16.45 2.68 4.64
N GLY A 136 16.60 3.83 5.32
CA GLY A 136 16.52 3.94 6.78
C GLY A 136 15.10 4.07 7.32
N LEU A 137 14.08 4.21 6.45
CA LEU A 137 12.70 4.23 6.87
C LEU A 137 12.27 2.84 7.38
N PRO A 138 11.39 2.80 8.39
CA PRO A 138 10.71 1.58 8.78
C PRO A 138 9.64 1.22 7.74
N ALA A 139 10.03 0.91 6.50
CA ALA A 139 9.15 0.61 5.37
C ALA A 139 9.51 -0.75 4.73
N PRO A 140 8.63 -1.34 3.88
CA PRO A 140 8.98 -2.52 3.10
C PRO A 140 10.20 -2.23 2.23
N ARG A 141 11.08 -3.21 2.11
CA ARG A 141 12.20 -3.11 1.19
C ARG A 141 11.70 -3.33 -0.24
N LEU A 142 12.00 -2.40 -1.13
CA LEU A 142 11.82 -2.57 -2.57
C LEU A 142 12.80 -3.63 -3.08
N ILE A 143 12.27 -4.61 -3.81
CA ILE A 143 13.04 -5.60 -4.55
C ILE A 143 13.16 -5.14 -6.01
N GLU A 144 12.03 -4.77 -6.61
CA GLU A 144 11.97 -4.31 -7.99
C GLU A 144 10.78 -3.35 -8.20
N TYR A 145 10.99 -2.35 -9.04
CA TYR A 145 9.91 -1.55 -9.62
C TYR A 145 9.80 -1.85 -11.12
N ILE A 146 8.61 -2.27 -11.54
CA ILE A 146 8.29 -2.60 -12.92
C ILE A 146 7.38 -1.50 -13.47
N PRO A 147 7.82 -0.66 -14.41
CA PRO A 147 6.97 0.36 -15.02
C PRO A 147 5.96 -0.25 -16.00
N GLU A 148 4.81 0.39 -16.17
CA GLU A 148 3.89 0.11 -17.28
C GLU A 148 4.63 0.34 -18.63
N ASP A 149 4.44 -0.54 -19.60
CA ASP A 149 5.05 -0.39 -20.92
C ASP A 149 4.20 0.48 -21.86
N GLU A 150 4.86 1.09 -22.85
CA GLU A 150 4.20 1.96 -23.83
C GLU A 150 3.14 1.22 -24.68
N HIS A 151 3.23 -0.10 -24.77
CA HIS A 151 2.32 -0.94 -25.56
C HIS A 151 1.18 -1.55 -24.72
N GLY A 152 1.14 -1.29 -23.41
CA GLY A 152 0.12 -1.77 -22.50
C GLY A 152 0.07 -3.29 -22.35
N LYS A 153 1.18 -4.01 -22.55
CA LYS A 153 1.28 -5.45 -22.30
C LYS A 153 1.67 -5.79 -20.86
N ARG A 154 2.33 -4.86 -20.16
CA ARG A 154 2.74 -5.00 -18.77
C ARG A 154 1.94 -4.08 -17.86
N LEU A 155 1.69 -4.55 -16.63
CA LEU A 155 1.15 -3.69 -15.57
C LEU A 155 2.29 -3.06 -14.78
N GLU A 156 2.08 -1.80 -14.36
CA GLU A 156 2.97 -1.19 -13.37
C GLU A 156 2.88 -1.96 -12.05
N MET A 157 4.02 -2.37 -11.49
CA MET A 157 4.10 -3.22 -10.31
C MET A 157 5.25 -2.79 -9.38
N LEU A 158 4.99 -2.87 -8.08
CA LEU A 158 6.01 -2.83 -7.04
C LEU A 158 6.19 -4.23 -6.47
N VAL A 159 7.41 -4.76 -6.53
CA VAL A 159 7.79 -6.01 -5.87
C VAL A 159 8.56 -5.66 -4.60
N LEU A 160 8.02 -6.11 -3.47
CA LEU A 160 8.50 -5.80 -2.14
C LEU A 160 8.92 -7.10 -1.43
N GLU A 161 9.84 -6.98 -0.49
CA GLU A 161 10.17 -8.08 0.41
C GLU A 161 8.91 -8.51 1.17
N ALA A 162 8.56 -9.80 1.08
CA ALA A 162 7.42 -10.32 1.81
C ALA A 162 7.71 -10.30 3.32
N ILE A 163 6.80 -9.74 4.10
CA ILE A 163 6.88 -9.85 5.55
C ILE A 163 6.31 -11.21 5.93
N LYS A 164 7.14 -12.05 6.54
CA LYS A 164 6.68 -13.36 7.03
C LYS A 164 5.71 -13.14 8.18
N PHE A 165 4.65 -13.95 8.25
CA PHE A 165 3.71 -13.90 9.38
C PHE A 165 4.39 -14.13 10.73
N SER A 166 5.49 -14.90 10.74
CA SER A 166 6.34 -15.10 11.92
C SER A 166 7.13 -13.84 12.33
N GLU A 167 7.32 -12.90 11.41
CA GLU A 167 8.00 -11.62 11.62
C GLU A 167 7.03 -10.47 11.90
N GLY A 168 5.73 -10.67 11.66
CA GLY A 168 4.67 -9.73 12.04
C GLY A 168 3.36 -9.88 11.26
N SER A 169 2.34 -9.15 11.72
CA SER A 169 1.04 -9.04 11.05
C SER A 169 0.56 -7.58 11.01
N VAL A 170 -0.41 -7.31 10.15
CA VAL A 170 -1.13 -6.02 10.15
C VAL A 170 -1.73 -5.82 11.54
N LEU A 171 -1.63 -4.59 12.04
CA LEU A 171 -2.17 -4.21 13.32
C LEU A 171 -3.70 -4.20 13.27
N MET A 172 -4.31 -5.18 13.93
CA MET A 172 -5.76 -5.29 13.99
C MET A 172 -6.35 -4.24 14.94
N PRO A 173 -7.61 -3.81 14.75
CA PRO A 173 -8.22 -2.80 15.62
C PRO A 173 -8.16 -3.11 17.12
N GLN A 174 -8.35 -4.39 17.50
CA GLN A 174 -8.28 -4.86 18.88
C GLN A 174 -6.86 -4.83 19.49
N GLU A 175 -5.83 -4.71 18.66
CA GLU A 175 -4.42 -4.64 19.09
C GLU A 175 -3.97 -3.19 19.32
N TRP A 176 -4.88 -2.23 19.15
CA TRP A 176 -4.65 -0.81 19.41
C TRP A 176 -4.62 -0.50 20.92
N THR A 177 -3.51 -0.83 21.56
CA THR A 177 -3.27 -0.56 22.98
C THR A 177 -2.55 0.79 23.19
N PRO A 178 -2.52 1.35 24.41
CA PRO A 178 -1.70 2.53 24.70
C PRO A 178 -0.21 2.36 24.36
N ALA A 179 0.34 1.15 24.51
CA ALA A 179 1.72 0.85 24.12
C ALA A 179 1.91 0.89 22.60
N THR A 180 0.94 0.34 21.84
CA THR A 180 0.94 0.40 20.37
C THR A 180 0.88 1.85 19.88
N ALA A 181 0.01 2.67 20.48
CA ALA A 181 -0.13 4.08 20.16
C ALA A 181 1.16 4.87 20.44
N GLN A 182 1.80 4.64 21.60
CA GLN A 182 3.08 5.30 21.94
C GLN A 182 4.19 4.99 20.92
N ASN A 183 4.28 3.74 20.48
CA ASN A 183 5.27 3.37 19.50
C ASN A 183 4.95 3.93 18.10
N ALA A 184 3.69 3.94 17.67
CA ALA A 184 3.29 4.61 16.42
C ALA A 184 3.68 6.09 16.42
N VAL A 185 3.46 6.79 17.54
CA VAL A 185 3.91 8.18 17.73
C VAL A 185 5.42 8.32 17.67
N ARG A 186 6.18 7.37 18.25
CA ARG A 186 7.65 7.38 18.15
C ARG A 186 8.10 7.27 16.69
N THR A 187 7.53 6.33 15.93
CA THR A 187 7.84 6.13 14.52
C THR A 187 7.52 7.37 13.68
N MET A 188 6.35 8.00 13.90
CA MET A 188 6.01 9.27 13.23
C MET A 188 7.05 10.35 13.52
N LYS A 189 7.44 10.53 14.78
CA LYS A 189 8.47 11.50 15.18
C LYS A 189 9.86 11.19 14.65
N GLU A 190 10.15 9.93 14.32
CA GLU A 190 11.40 9.55 13.65
C GLU A 190 11.35 9.93 12.17
N MET A 191 10.22 9.69 11.49
CA MET A 191 10.02 10.13 10.10
C MET A 191 10.07 11.65 9.95
N GLU A 192 9.43 12.39 10.87
CA GLU A 192 9.40 13.87 10.85
C GLU A 192 10.80 14.49 10.95
N LYS A 193 11.79 13.75 11.46
CA LYS A 193 13.20 14.19 11.56
C LYS A 193 14.01 13.90 10.29
N THR A 194 13.41 13.29 9.27
CA THR A 194 14.07 13.04 7.99
C THR A 194 14.51 14.37 7.40
N SER A 195 15.79 14.49 7.07
CA SER A 195 16.30 15.69 6.39
C SER A 195 15.64 15.83 5.02
N PRO A 196 15.24 17.05 4.60
CA PRO A 196 14.80 17.32 3.23
C PRO A 196 15.81 16.81 2.17
N ASP A 197 17.11 16.86 2.47
CA ASP A 197 18.17 16.39 1.55
C ASP A 197 18.15 14.86 1.32
N ALA A 198 17.46 14.10 2.19
CA ALA A 198 17.27 12.66 2.02
C ALA A 198 16.00 12.32 1.23
N LEU A 199 15.18 13.32 0.88
CA LEU A 199 13.97 13.13 0.10
C LEU A 199 14.30 13.16 -1.40
N PRO A 200 13.62 12.34 -2.23
CA PRO A 200 13.77 12.43 -3.68
C PRO A 200 13.39 13.82 -4.22
N GLU A 201 14.10 14.30 -5.25
CA GLU A 201 13.93 15.66 -5.80
C GLU A 201 12.47 16.00 -6.18
N HIS A 202 11.73 14.99 -6.65
CA HIS A 202 10.35 15.18 -7.07
C HIS A 202 9.39 15.61 -5.95
N PHE A 203 9.74 15.39 -4.68
CA PHE A 203 8.97 15.89 -3.54
C PHE A 203 8.93 17.42 -3.50
N PHE A 204 9.90 18.09 -4.12
CA PHE A 204 10.00 19.54 -4.18
C PHE A 204 9.44 20.12 -5.50
N GLU A 205 9.18 19.27 -6.49
CA GLU A 205 8.59 19.66 -7.77
C GLU A 205 7.06 19.77 -7.69
N GLU A 206 6.42 18.94 -6.87
CA GLU A 206 4.97 18.96 -6.71
C GLU A 206 4.55 20.15 -5.83
N PRO A 207 3.56 20.97 -6.26
CA PRO A 207 3.06 22.06 -5.43
C PRO A 207 2.48 21.49 -4.13
N SER A 208 2.97 21.96 -2.98
CA SER A 208 2.43 21.53 -1.69
C SER A 208 0.93 21.79 -1.63
N GLU A 209 0.15 20.73 -1.47
CA GLU A 209 -1.28 20.88 -1.23
C GLU A 209 -1.48 21.53 0.14
N THR A 210 -2.18 22.66 0.15
CA THR A 210 -2.62 23.35 1.36
C THR A 210 -4.08 23.06 1.60
N PHE A 211 -4.56 23.27 2.83
CA PHE A 211 -6.00 23.26 3.11
C PHE A 211 -6.74 24.16 2.12
N THR A 212 -6.24 25.36 1.83
CA THR A 212 -6.84 26.29 0.86
C THR A 212 -6.96 25.68 -0.53
N SER A 213 -5.88 25.11 -1.09
CA SER A 213 -5.93 24.50 -2.44
C SER A 213 -6.84 23.28 -2.50
N LEU A 214 -6.95 22.51 -1.42
CA LEU A 214 -7.88 21.39 -1.32
C LEU A 214 -9.34 21.86 -1.32
N LEU A 215 -9.63 22.96 -0.61
CA LEU A 215 -10.98 23.55 -0.56
C LEU A 215 -11.41 24.10 -1.91
N GLU A 216 -10.51 24.76 -2.62
CA GLU A 216 -10.79 25.29 -3.97
C GLU A 216 -11.11 24.18 -4.98
N ARG A 217 -10.55 22.97 -4.82
CA ARG A 217 -10.81 21.82 -5.72
C ARG A 217 -12.07 21.05 -5.35
N THR A 218 -12.58 21.20 -4.13
CA THR A 218 -13.71 20.42 -3.63
C THR A 218 -15.04 21.03 -4.06
N ARG A 219 -15.57 20.58 -5.21
CA ARG A 219 -16.89 21.03 -5.74
C ARG A 219 -18.03 20.96 -4.73
N TYR A 220 -18.00 19.98 -3.82
CA TYR A 220 -19.00 19.85 -2.76
C TYR A 220 -18.94 21.02 -1.76
N ALA A 221 -17.75 21.46 -1.37
CA ALA A 221 -17.56 22.60 -0.47
C ALA A 221 -17.99 23.91 -1.15
N GLN A 222 -17.68 24.08 -2.45
CA GLN A 222 -18.10 25.24 -3.24
C GLN A 222 -19.62 25.39 -3.32
N ASN A 223 -20.35 24.29 -3.36
CA ASN A 223 -21.82 24.28 -3.45
C ASN A 223 -22.51 24.29 -2.09
N ASN A 224 -21.76 24.31 -0.98
CA ASN A 224 -22.31 24.22 0.37
C ASN A 224 -21.66 25.27 1.31
N PRO A 225 -22.24 26.49 1.39
CA PRO A 225 -21.64 27.61 2.12
C PRO A 225 -21.37 27.37 3.61
N SER A 226 -22.19 26.56 4.28
CA SER A 226 -21.98 26.22 5.69
C SER A 226 -20.75 25.32 5.87
N MET A 227 -20.56 24.35 4.97
CA MET A 227 -19.35 23.51 4.94
C MET A 227 -18.11 24.33 4.62
N GLN A 228 -18.19 25.25 3.64
CA GLN A 228 -17.06 26.13 3.32
C GLN A 228 -16.62 26.95 4.54
N THR A 229 -17.57 27.51 5.29
CA THR A 229 -17.28 28.28 6.52
C THR A 229 -16.55 27.43 7.57
N VAL A 230 -16.99 26.20 7.80
CA VAL A 230 -16.35 25.27 8.74
C VAL A 230 -14.94 24.94 8.30
N LEU A 231 -14.74 24.63 7.03
CA LEU A 231 -13.45 24.23 6.51
C LEU A 231 -12.44 25.40 6.47
N GLU A 232 -12.88 26.62 6.16
CA GLU A 232 -12.04 27.82 6.27
C GLU A 232 -11.62 28.11 7.72
N ALA A 233 -12.52 27.88 8.69
CA ALA A 233 -12.20 28.02 10.10
C ALA A 233 -11.14 27.00 10.54
N VAL A 234 -11.26 25.74 10.10
CA VAL A 234 -10.25 24.69 10.33
C VAL A 234 -8.91 25.08 9.71
N ALA A 235 -8.89 25.50 8.44
CA ALA A 235 -7.67 25.92 7.77
C ALA A 235 -6.93 27.02 8.55
N ARG A 236 -7.66 28.05 9.01
CA ARG A 236 -7.08 29.14 9.82
C ARG A 236 -6.56 28.65 11.18
N GLN A 237 -7.28 27.74 11.84
CA GLN A 237 -6.86 27.20 13.13
C GLN A 237 -5.54 26.43 13.02
N TYR A 238 -5.32 25.72 11.92
CA TYR A 238 -4.14 24.86 11.77
C TYR A 238 -2.98 25.47 10.96
N GLU A 239 -3.12 26.71 10.45
CA GLU A 239 -2.08 27.38 9.65
C GLU A 239 -0.75 27.54 10.43
N GLU A 240 -0.81 27.71 11.76
CA GLU A 240 0.38 27.83 12.60
C GLU A 240 1.22 26.53 12.69
N TYR A 241 0.62 25.38 12.34
CA TYR A 241 1.27 24.07 12.36
C TYR A 241 1.82 23.63 10.99
N LYS A 242 1.91 24.56 10.03
CA LYS A 242 2.38 24.31 8.65
C LYS A 242 3.89 24.07 8.53
N GLN A 243 4.46 23.28 9.43
CA GLN A 243 5.84 22.84 9.29
C GLN A 243 5.92 21.83 8.15
N GLN A 244 6.87 22.04 7.23
CA GLN A 244 7.17 21.06 6.20
C GLN A 244 8.01 19.95 6.82
N VAL A 245 7.38 18.82 7.08
CA VAL A 245 8.00 17.60 7.59
C VAL A 245 7.63 16.44 6.68
N PHE A 246 8.53 15.46 6.59
CA PHE A 246 8.21 14.23 5.87
C PHE A 246 7.18 13.42 6.66
N VAL A 247 6.08 13.07 6.00
CA VAL A 247 4.99 12.28 6.58
C VAL A 247 4.60 11.14 5.65
N HIS A 248 4.12 10.03 6.22
CA HIS A 248 3.60 8.92 5.44
C HIS A 248 2.33 9.28 4.64
N GLY A 249 1.53 10.22 5.12
CA GLY A 249 0.26 10.63 4.49
C GLY A 249 -0.93 9.67 4.74
N ASP A 250 -0.69 8.38 4.98
CA ASP A 250 -1.73 7.37 5.26
C ASP A 250 -1.40 6.48 6.49
N MET A 251 -1.06 7.10 7.63
CA MET A 251 -0.67 6.38 8.85
C MET A 251 -1.92 5.86 9.61
N TRP A 252 -2.47 4.74 9.17
CA TRP A 252 -3.61 4.04 9.77
C TRP A 252 -3.22 2.64 10.28
N PRO A 253 -3.94 2.01 11.23
CA PRO A 253 -3.61 0.68 11.75
C PRO A 253 -3.40 -0.36 10.66
N LYS A 254 -4.24 -0.29 9.62
CA LYS A 254 -4.15 -1.10 8.40
C LYS A 254 -2.83 -0.97 7.64
N ASN A 255 -2.08 0.13 7.80
CA ASN A 255 -0.77 0.32 7.18
C ASN A 255 0.35 0.20 8.22
N VAL A 256 0.08 -0.38 9.40
CA VAL A 256 1.08 -0.64 10.43
C VAL A 256 1.25 -2.14 10.57
N ILE A 257 2.48 -2.61 10.46
CA ILE A 257 2.85 -4.00 10.69
C ILE A 257 3.57 -4.05 12.04
N VAL A 258 3.07 -4.94 12.91
CA VAL A 258 3.65 -5.21 14.22
C VAL A 258 4.30 -6.57 14.17
N GLY A 259 5.61 -6.60 14.43
CA GLY A 259 6.38 -7.82 14.54
C GLY A 259 6.39 -8.43 15.94
N LEU A 260 6.61 -9.74 15.98
CA LEU A 260 7.10 -10.46 17.16
C LEU A 260 8.62 -10.60 17.00
N ASP A 261 9.39 -10.29 18.04
CA ASP A 261 10.85 -10.48 18.01
C ASP A 261 11.17 -11.97 17.87
N ASN A 262 11.65 -12.40 16.72
CA ASN A 262 12.40 -13.65 16.60
C ASN A 262 13.89 -13.36 16.84
N GLU A 263 14.24 -13.09 18.10
CA GLU A 263 15.60 -13.35 18.57
C GLU A 263 15.61 -14.64 19.41
N THR A 264 15.52 -15.77 18.72
CA THR A 264 16.06 -17.03 19.26
C THR A 264 16.60 -17.92 18.14
N ILE A 265 17.74 -17.52 17.56
CA ILE A 265 18.78 -18.49 17.21
C ILE A 265 20.08 -17.97 17.82
N VAL A 266 20.31 -18.34 19.09
CA VAL A 266 21.67 -18.65 19.54
C VAL A 266 21.71 -20.17 19.65
N VAL A 267 22.04 -20.83 18.54
CA VAL A 267 22.58 -22.19 18.62
C VAL A 267 24.09 -22.02 18.61
N GLY A 268 24.72 -22.47 19.69
CA GLY A 268 26.18 -22.58 19.80
C GLY A 268 26.77 -21.61 20.81
N ASP A 269 26.63 -21.92 22.11
CA ASP A 269 27.78 -22.35 22.89
C ASP A 269 27.40 -22.63 24.36
N LEU A 270 27.95 -23.75 24.87
CA LEU A 270 28.07 -24.20 26.27
C LEU A 270 26.82 -24.94 26.83
N CYS A 271 26.89 -26.21 27.23
CA CYS A 271 27.97 -26.88 27.95
C CYS A 271 28.06 -28.39 27.64
N GLU A 272 29.32 -28.86 27.68
CA GLU A 272 29.81 -30.21 28.04
C GLU A 272 29.43 -31.44 27.18
#